data_AF-A0A9E3SCL4-F1
#
_entry.id   AF-A0A9E3SCL4-F1
#
_cell.length_a   1.000
_cell.length_b   1.000
_cell.length_c   1.000
_cell.angle_alpha   90.00
_cell.angle_beta   90.00
_cell.angle_gamma   90.00
#
_symmetry.space_group_name_H-M   'P 1'
#
loop_
_entity.id
_entity.type
_entity.pdbx_description
1 polymer ?
#
loop_
_entity_poly.entity_id
_entity_poly.type
_entity_poly.pdbx_seq_one_letter_code
_entity_poly.pdbx_strand_id
1 'polypeptide(L)'
;AAQPVPATPAATSAAPSPGEGQIKLAFRGAAWVEITDAKGKVLLSRTHPGGSTAEVAGKPPFTLVIGNAPEVRMTYNGRDFDLAPHTRVAVARFTLP
;
A
#
# COMPACT_ATOMS: atom_id res chain seq x y z
N ALA A 1 34.03 -23.60 13.53
CA ALA A 1 32.93 -22.62 13.67
C ALA A 1 32.73 -21.95 12.31
N ALA A 2 31.61 -22.24 11.64
CA ALA A 2 31.25 -21.61 10.38
C ALA A 2 30.27 -20.47 10.69
N GLN A 3 30.74 -19.23 10.56
CA GLN A 3 29.87 -18.07 10.45
C GLN A 3 29.70 -17.78 8.96
N PRO A 4 28.49 -17.89 8.39
CA PRO A 4 28.16 -17.14 7.20
C PRO A 4 27.48 -15.84 7.65
N VAL A 5 28.20 -14.73 7.51
CA VAL A 5 27.58 -13.44 7.22
C VAL A 5 27.64 -13.25 5.71
N PRO A 6 26.53 -12.88 5.10
CA PRO A 6 26.61 -11.78 4.16
C PRO A 6 25.59 -10.69 4.52
N ALA A 7 26.11 -9.49 4.74
CA ALA A 7 25.32 -8.27 4.79
C ALA A 7 24.64 -8.04 3.43
N THR A 8 23.32 -7.81 3.44
CA THR A 8 22.62 -7.14 2.34
C THR A 8 22.20 -5.76 2.84
N PRO A 9 22.65 -4.66 2.21
CA PRO A 9 22.25 -3.31 2.58
C PRO A 9 20.80 -3.03 2.17
N ALA A 10 20.01 -2.53 3.12
CA ALA A 10 18.85 -1.65 2.94
C ALA A 10 17.76 -2.05 1.91
N ALA A 11 16.80 -2.84 2.38
CA ALA A 11 15.39 -2.54 2.20
C ALA A 11 14.64 -3.13 3.39
N THR A 12 14.45 -2.34 4.44
CA THR A 12 13.42 -2.57 5.45
C THR A 12 12.06 -2.41 4.77
N SER A 13 11.71 -3.33 3.88
CA SER A 13 10.32 -3.75 3.75
C SER A 13 10.16 -4.71 4.92
N ALA A 14 9.72 -4.19 6.06
CA ALA A 14 9.34 -5.03 7.18
C ALA A 14 8.33 -6.03 6.63
N ALA A 15 8.78 -7.28 6.41
CA ALA A 15 7.91 -8.35 5.97
C ALA A 15 6.71 -8.31 6.91
N PRO A 16 5.48 -8.20 6.39
CA PRO A 16 4.33 -8.01 7.25
C PRO A 16 4.29 -9.16 8.23
N SER A 17 4.07 -8.84 9.51
CA SER A 17 3.83 -9.85 10.54
C SER A 17 2.78 -10.84 10.01
N PRO A 18 2.93 -12.15 10.24
CA PRO A 18 1.94 -13.13 9.79
C PRO A 18 0.57 -12.78 10.39
N GLY A 19 -0.33 -12.25 9.55
CA GLY A 19 -1.66 -11.74 9.95
C GLY A 19 -1.89 -10.23 9.75
N GLU A 20 -0.89 -9.46 9.32
CA GLU A 20 -1.03 -8.07 8.87
C GLU A 20 -1.03 -7.97 7.35
N GLY A 21 -1.86 -7.09 6.80
CA GLY A 21 -1.90 -6.83 5.38
C GLY A 21 -0.85 -5.78 5.00
N GLN A 22 0.08 -6.12 4.11
CA GLN A 22 0.96 -5.13 3.49
C GLN A 22 0.34 -4.63 2.19
N ILE A 23 0.19 -3.31 2.10
CA ILE A 23 -0.24 -2.60 0.92
C ILE A 23 0.94 -1.78 0.41
N LYS A 24 1.23 -1.93 -0.86
CA LYS A 24 2.25 -1.15 -1.56
C LYS A 24 1.57 -0.42 -2.72
N LEU A 25 1.83 0.87 -2.82
CA LEU A 25 1.20 1.78 -3.77
C LEU A 25 2.30 2.48 -4.55
N ALA A 26 2.36 2.24 -5.85
CA ALA A 26 3.26 2.93 -6.77
C ALA A 26 2.47 4.00 -7.53
N PHE A 27 2.84 5.25 -7.33
CA PHE A 27 2.20 6.41 -7.95
C PHE A 27 2.94 6.75 -9.23
N ARG A 28 2.25 6.72 -10.38
CA ARG A 28 2.76 7.24 -11.65
C ARG A 28 2.49 8.73 -11.79
N GLY A 29 1.33 9.18 -11.32
CA GLY A 29 0.90 10.57 -11.30
C GLY A 29 0.63 11.09 -9.89
N ALA A 30 0.28 12.37 -9.77
CA ALA A 30 -0.16 12.95 -8.51
C ALA A 30 -1.48 12.31 -8.07
N ALA A 31 -1.50 11.73 -6.88
CA ALA A 31 -2.61 10.93 -6.38
C ALA A 31 -2.69 11.04 -4.86
N TRP A 32 -3.91 11.15 -4.34
CA TRP A 32 -4.13 11.16 -2.90
C TRP A 32 -4.51 9.78 -2.42
N VAL A 33 -3.95 9.37 -1.28
CA VAL A 33 -4.25 8.07 -0.68
C VAL A 33 -4.61 8.21 0.77
N GLU A 34 -5.66 7.51 1.15
CA GLU A 34 -6.11 7.35 2.50
C GLU A 34 -6.30 5.87 2.80
N ILE A 35 -5.70 5.41 3.88
CA ILE A 35 -5.71 4.03 4.35
C ILE A 35 -6.13 4.07 5.81
N THR A 36 -7.24 3.41 6.11
CA THR A 36 -7.82 3.33 7.44
C THR A 36 -7.84 1.87 7.87
N ASP A 37 -7.35 1.61 9.08
CA ASP A 37 -7.31 0.28 9.70
C ASP A 37 -8.69 -0.16 10.22
N ALA A 38 -8.82 -1.44 10.59
CA ALA A 38 -10.00 -2.01 11.24
C ALA A 38 -10.50 -1.23 12.46
N LYS A 39 -9.57 -0.59 13.19
CA LYS A 39 -9.88 0.26 14.35
C LYS A 39 -10.48 1.63 13.99
N GLY A 40 -10.72 1.90 12.71
CA GLY A 40 -11.12 3.24 12.23
C GLY A 40 -9.99 4.26 12.31
N LYS A 41 -8.74 3.80 12.48
CA LYS A 41 -7.57 4.67 12.58
C LYS A 41 -6.97 4.87 11.20
N VAL A 42 -6.87 6.12 10.76
CA VAL A 42 -6.14 6.48 9.56
C VAL A 42 -4.65 6.17 9.77
N LEU A 43 -4.15 5.18 9.03
CA LEU A 43 -2.74 4.78 8.99
C LEU A 43 -1.95 5.71 8.07
N LEU A 44 -2.57 6.10 6.96
CA LEU A 44 -1.99 6.97 5.93
C LEU A 44 -3.10 7.85 5.38
N SER A 45 -2.92 9.17 5.32
CA SER A 45 -3.79 10.06 4.54
C SER A 45 -2.94 11.21 4.03
N ARG A 46 -2.50 11.10 2.77
CA ARG A 46 -1.57 12.04 2.14
C ARG A 46 -1.68 12.01 0.62
N THR A 47 -1.46 13.16 0.00
CA THR A 47 -1.22 13.28 -1.44
C THR A 47 0.23 12.97 -1.78
N HIS A 48 0.43 11.97 -2.64
CA HIS A 48 1.71 11.58 -3.20
C HIS A 48 1.88 12.16 -4.60
N PRO A 49 3.06 12.69 -4.94
CA PRO A 49 3.38 13.06 -6.32
C PRO A 49 3.61 11.82 -7.19
N GLY A 50 3.52 11.99 -8.51
CA GLY A 50 3.89 10.96 -9.47
C GLY A 50 5.37 10.57 -9.37
N GLY A 51 5.67 9.30 -9.57
CA GLY A 51 6.98 8.70 -9.36
C GLY A 51 7.27 8.32 -7.91
N SER A 52 6.33 8.54 -6.98
CA SER A 52 6.49 8.15 -5.58
C SER A 52 5.98 6.73 -5.32
N THR A 53 6.42 6.11 -4.23
CA THR A 53 5.89 4.82 -3.77
C THR A 53 5.57 4.93 -2.28
N ALA A 54 4.41 4.44 -1.85
CA ALA A 54 4.05 4.30 -0.45
C ALA A 54 3.89 2.82 -0.10
N GLU A 55 4.33 2.44 1.10
CA GLU A 55 4.13 1.11 1.65
C GLU A 55 3.51 1.27 3.04
N VAL A 56 2.42 0.55 3.28
CA VAL A 56 1.64 0.61 4.51
C VAL A 56 1.31 -0.81 4.93
N ALA A 57 1.63 -1.15 6.17
CA ALA A 57 1.20 -2.38 6.80
C ALA A 57 0.19 -2.06 7.91
N GLY A 58 -0.79 -2.94 8.11
CA GLY A 58 -1.67 -2.87 9.27
C GLY A 58 -2.60 -4.06 9.39
N LYS A 59 -3.75 -3.88 10.04
CA LYS A 59 -4.73 -4.92 10.33
C LYS A 59 -6.00 -4.78 9.47
N PRO A 60 -6.40 -5.82 8.73
CA PRO A 60 -7.70 -5.81 8.05
C PRO A 60 -8.87 -5.88 9.06
N PRO A 61 -10.07 -5.35 8.73
CA PRO A 61 -10.43 -4.73 7.45
C PRO A 61 -9.85 -3.34 7.23
N PHE A 62 -9.25 -3.11 6.06
CA PHE A 62 -8.72 -1.80 5.66
C PHE A 62 -9.67 -1.09 4.73
N THR A 63 -9.92 0.19 4.96
CA THR A 63 -10.59 1.05 3.99
C THR A 63 -9.55 1.86 3.24
N LEU A 64 -9.51 1.68 1.93
CA LEU A 64 -8.59 2.40 1.05
C LEU A 64 -9.37 3.34 0.15
N VAL A 65 -8.93 4.59 0.11
CA VAL A 65 -9.42 5.62 -0.79
C VAL A 65 -8.25 6.21 -1.54
N ILE A 66 -8.28 6.10 -2.86
CA ILE A 66 -7.17 6.50 -3.74
C ILE A 66 -7.76 7.42 -4.80
N GLY A 67 -7.41 8.70 -4.78
CA GLY A 67 -7.71 9.61 -5.88
C GLY A 67 -6.64 9.59 -6.95
N ASN A 68 -7.06 9.86 -8.17
CA ASN A 68 -6.32 9.61 -9.39
C ASN A 68 -5.80 8.15 -9.49
N ALA A 69 -6.61 7.20 -9.02
CA ALA A 69 -6.32 5.77 -9.05
C ALA A 69 -5.89 5.15 -10.40
N PRO A 70 -6.30 5.61 -11.60
CA PRO A 70 -5.76 5.06 -12.85
C PRO A 70 -4.25 5.25 -13.00
N GLU A 71 -3.69 6.24 -12.30
CA GLU A 71 -2.25 6.53 -12.26
C GLU A 71 -1.57 5.88 -11.05
N VAL A 72 -2.24 4.99 -10.32
CA VAL A 72 -1.72 4.31 -9.13
C VAL A 72 -1.77 2.81 -9.33
N ARG A 73 -0.70 2.13 -8.97
CA ARG A 73 -0.61 0.68 -9.00
C ARG A 73 -0.51 0.17 -7.57
N MET A 74 -1.44 -0.68 -7.15
CA MET A 74 -1.43 -1.27 -5.83
C MET A 74 -0.94 -2.72 -5.88
N THR A 75 -0.25 -3.14 -4.83
CA THR A 75 0.15 -4.52 -4.58
C THR A 75 -0.20 -4.84 -3.13
N TYR A 76 -1.00 -5.87 -2.92
CA TYR A 76 -1.42 -6.33 -1.59
C TYR A 76 -0.80 -7.69 -1.28
N ASN A 77 -0.02 -7.81 -0.19
CA ASN A 77 0.68 -9.05 0.18
C ASN A 77 1.48 -9.66 -0.98
N GLY A 78 2.11 -8.83 -1.81
CA GLY A 78 2.86 -9.27 -2.99
C GLY A 78 1.99 -9.69 -4.19
N ARG A 79 0.67 -9.54 -4.12
CA ARG A 79 -0.25 -9.70 -5.26
C ARG A 79 -0.56 -8.35 -5.87
N ASP A 80 -0.29 -8.19 -7.16
CA ASP A 80 -0.76 -7.01 -7.90
C ASP A 80 -2.29 -6.92 -7.78
N PHE A 81 -2.78 -5.77 -7.35
CA PHE A 81 -4.20 -5.49 -7.21
C PHE A 81 -4.56 -4.33 -8.13
N ASP A 82 -5.43 -4.61 -9.07
CA ASP A 82 -5.86 -3.61 -10.03
C ASP A 82 -6.93 -2.70 -9.42
N LEU A 83 -6.64 -1.40 -9.39
CA LEU A 83 -7.53 -0.38 -8.84
C LEU A 83 -8.55 0.12 -9.88
N ALA A 84 -8.30 -0.09 -11.18
CA ALA A 84 -9.16 0.40 -12.25
C ALA A 84 -10.61 -0.09 -12.12
N PRO A 85 -10.92 -1.38 -11.83
CA PRO A 85 -12.30 -1.82 -11.66
C PRO A 85 -13.00 -1.21 -10.44
N HIS A 86 -12.22 -0.77 -9.44
CA HIS A 86 -12.73 -0.12 -8.23
C HIS A 86 -12.71 1.41 -8.33
N THR A 87 -12.23 1.97 -9.44
CA THR A 87 -12.14 3.40 -9.68
C THR A 87 -13.48 3.96 -10.14
N ARG A 88 -13.99 4.98 -9.44
CA ARG A 88 -15.18 5.72 -9.86
C ARG A 88 -14.83 7.17 -10.15
N VAL A 89 -15.01 7.59 -11.41
CA VAL A 89 -14.63 8.90 -11.96
C VAL A 89 -13.12 9.13 -11.94
N ALA A 90 -12.57 9.36 -10.76
CA ALA A 90 -11.13 9.51 -10.52
C ALA A 90 -10.72 8.98 -9.14
N VAL A 91 -11.63 8.36 -8.39
CA VAL A 91 -11.37 7.90 -7.01
C VAL A 91 -11.70 6.42 -6.88
N ALA A 92 -10.71 5.58 -6.58
CA ALA A 92 -10.92 4.20 -6.17
C ALA A 92 -11.22 4.14 -4.69
N ARG A 93 -12.33 3.47 -4.34
CA ARG A 93 -12.69 3.21 -2.94
C ARG A 93 -13.01 1.73 -2.80
N PHE A 94 -12.33 1.05 -1.91
CA PHE A 94 -12.55 -0.37 -1.65
C PHE A 94 -12.13 -0.70 -0.23
N THR A 95 -12.68 -1.77 0.29
CA THR A 95 -12.37 -2.28 1.62
C THR A 95 -11.77 -3.66 1.46
N LEU A 96 -10.59 -3.87 2.04
CA LEU A 96 -9.93 -5.17 2.09
C LEU A 96 -10.32 -5.85 3.41
N PRO A 97 -10.91 -7.05 3.40
CA PRO A 97 -11.27 -7.79 4.62
C PRO A 97 -10.08 -8.54 5.25
#